data_AF-A0A259SR38-F1
#
_entry.id   AF-A0A259SR38-F1
#
_cell.length_a   1.000
_cell.length_b   1.000
_cell.length_c   1.000
_cell.angle_alpha   90.00
_cell.angle_beta   90.00
_cell.angle_gamma   90.00
#
_symmetry.space_group_name_H-M   'P 1'
#
loop_
_entity.id
_entity.type
_entity.pdbx_description
1 polymer ?
#
loop_
_entity_poly.entity_id
_entity_poly.type
_entity_poly.pdbx_seq_one_letter_code
_entity_poly.pdbx_strand_id
1 'polypeptide(L)'
;MSDYLQTDRLLGLLGRHPDVFLFTGHTHWDLALSDWYARRIVPGSGNLDGFNVVNTGAIQTGWTDNGTGGESVVPGGFNQGLQVEVGAKSVTIKARDFQRKEWMKQVRVPLSTQWS
;
A
#
# COMPACT_ATOMS: atom_id res chain seq x y z
N MET A 1 16.03 -24.87 -10.42
CA MET A 1 15.19 -23.81 -11.02
C MET A 1 15.32 -22.59 -10.15
N SER A 2 15.80 -21.47 -10.69
CA SER A 2 15.90 -20.22 -9.94
C SER A 2 14.50 -19.68 -9.73
N ASP A 3 14.00 -19.73 -8.50
CA ASP A 3 12.82 -18.96 -8.12
C ASP A 3 13.20 -17.48 -8.17
N TYR A 4 12.86 -16.82 -9.28
CA TYR A 4 13.13 -15.40 -9.49
C TYR A 4 12.40 -14.51 -8.49
N LEU A 5 11.35 -15.02 -7.82
CA LEU A 5 10.49 -14.21 -6.98
C LEU A 5 11.05 -14.00 -5.57
N GLN A 6 12.00 -14.84 -5.11
CA GLN A 6 12.69 -14.72 -3.80
C GLN A 6 11.80 -14.16 -2.66
N THR A 7 10.51 -14.54 -2.64
CA THR A 7 9.48 -13.83 -1.87
C THR A 7 9.78 -13.93 -0.39
N ASP A 8 10.17 -15.11 0.08
CA ASP A 8 10.52 -15.33 1.49
C ASP A 8 11.75 -14.52 1.91
N ARG A 9 12.72 -14.34 1.00
CA ARG A 9 13.89 -13.53 1.26
C ARG A 9 13.53 -12.05 1.38
N LEU A 10 12.70 -11.54 0.47
CA LEU A 10 12.22 -10.16 0.51
C LEU A 10 11.37 -9.91 1.75
N LEU A 11 10.37 -10.75 2.01
CA LEU A 11 9.50 -10.64 3.18
C LEU A 11 10.30 -10.77 4.48
N GLY A 12 11.29 -11.67 4.53
CA GLY A 12 12.20 -11.79 5.67
C GLY A 12 13.00 -10.51 5.91
N LEU A 13 13.49 -9.86 4.85
CA LEU A 13 14.20 -8.58 4.97
C LEU A 13 13.28 -7.47 5.47
N LEU A 14 12.14 -7.24 4.80
CA LEU A 14 11.21 -6.18 5.15
C LEU A 14 10.63 -6.38 6.56
N GLY A 15 10.28 -7.63 6.90
CA GLY A 15 9.68 -7.97 8.18
C GLY A 15 10.57 -7.69 9.39
N ARG A 16 11.90 -7.74 9.26
CA ARG A 16 12.82 -7.53 10.40
C ARG A 16 13.04 -6.07 10.78
N HIS A 17 12.62 -5.13 9.94
CA HIS A 17 12.90 -3.71 10.15
C HIS A 17 11.63 -2.94 10.53
N PRO A 18 11.70 -2.05 11.54
CA PRO A 18 10.61 -1.14 11.83
C PRO A 18 10.54 -0.03 10.77
N ASP A 19 9.43 0.72 10.76
CA ASP A 19 9.26 1.93 9.94
C ASP A 19 9.42 1.70 8.42
N VAL A 20 9.20 0.47 7.96
CA VAL A 20 9.23 0.10 6.53
C VAL A 20 7.89 0.38 5.87
N PHE A 21 7.94 0.99 4.68
CA PHE A 21 6.80 1.23 3.80
C PHE A 21 7.10 0.62 2.43
N LEU A 22 6.31 -0.38 2.03
CA LEU A 22 6.34 -0.99 0.72
C LEU A 22 5.19 -0.44 -0.12
N PHE A 23 5.52 0.35 -1.13
CA PHE A 23 4.56 0.83 -2.14
C PHE A 23 4.52 -0.16 -3.30
N THR A 24 3.35 -0.70 -3.62
CA THR A 24 3.14 -1.69 -4.67
C THR A 24 2.17 -1.17 -5.73
N GLY A 25 2.33 -1.64 -6.96
CA GLY A 25 1.45 -1.34 -8.09
C GLY A 25 0.99 -2.61 -8.79
N HIS A 26 1.02 -2.59 -10.13
CA HIS A 26 0.68 -3.71 -11.03
C HIS A 26 -0.80 -4.11 -11.08
N THR A 27 -1.48 -4.22 -9.93
CA THR A 27 -2.90 -4.64 -9.89
C THR A 27 -3.87 -3.56 -10.34
N HIS A 28 -3.41 -2.31 -10.48
CA HIS A 28 -4.26 -1.19 -10.90
C HIS A 28 -5.49 -1.02 -9.97
N TRP A 29 -5.30 -1.28 -8.68
CA TRP A 29 -6.38 -1.44 -7.71
C TRP A 29 -7.10 -0.13 -7.38
N ASP A 30 -8.41 -0.18 -7.24
CA ASP A 30 -9.22 0.94 -6.78
C ASP A 30 -8.85 1.30 -5.34
N LEU A 31 -8.32 2.52 -5.17
CA LEU A 31 -8.00 3.05 -3.86
C LEU A 31 -9.25 3.31 -3.01
N ALA A 32 -10.48 3.14 -3.51
CA ALA A 32 -11.68 3.12 -2.68
C ALA A 32 -11.78 1.86 -1.80
N LEU A 33 -11.16 0.74 -2.19
CA LEU A 33 -11.24 -0.54 -1.49
C LEU A 33 -10.47 -0.56 -0.17
N SER A 34 -10.98 -1.29 0.82
CA SER A 34 -10.49 -1.23 2.21
C SER A 34 -9.06 -1.72 2.38
N ASP A 35 -8.58 -2.58 1.49
CA ASP A 35 -7.29 -3.26 1.51
C ASP A 35 -6.18 -2.53 0.73
N TRP A 36 -6.45 -1.30 0.24
CA TRP A 36 -5.44 -0.43 -0.37
C TRP A 36 -4.21 -0.17 0.54
N TYR A 37 -4.39 -0.32 1.86
CA TYR A 37 -3.34 -0.26 2.86
C TYR A 37 -3.52 -1.41 3.86
N ALA A 38 -2.42 -2.08 4.20
CA ALA A 38 -2.39 -3.13 5.20
C ALA A 38 -1.05 -3.14 5.98
N ARG A 39 -1.05 -3.80 7.14
CA ARG A 39 0.18 -4.20 7.83
C ARG A 39 0.46 -5.66 7.57
N ARG A 40 1.68 -5.97 7.13
CA ARG A 40 2.15 -7.33 6.92
C ARG A 40 3.08 -7.75 8.05
N ILE A 41 2.62 -8.71 8.86
CA ILE A 41 3.45 -9.38 9.87
C ILE A 41 4.07 -10.63 9.23
N VAL A 42 5.38 -10.79 9.39
CA VAL A 42 6.12 -11.96 8.90
C VAL A 42 6.50 -12.83 10.10
N PRO A 43 5.99 -14.07 10.20
CA PRO A 43 6.33 -14.97 11.30
C PRO A 43 7.84 -15.16 11.46
N GLY A 44 8.32 -15.15 12.70
CA GLY A 44 9.75 -15.32 13.01
C GLY A 44 10.63 -14.09 12.73
N SER A 45 10.06 -12.96 12.27
CA SER A 45 10.82 -11.72 12.04
C SER A 45 11.20 -10.96 13.32
N GLY A 46 10.54 -11.24 14.44
CA GLY A 46 10.69 -10.50 15.70
C GLY A 46 10.01 -9.12 15.71
N ASN A 47 9.46 -8.67 14.58
CA ASN A 47 8.67 -7.43 14.48
C ASN A 47 7.17 -7.76 14.56
N LEU A 48 6.57 -7.50 15.71
CA LEU A 48 5.15 -7.77 15.94
C LEU A 48 4.22 -6.72 15.30
N ASP A 49 4.74 -5.53 15.00
CA ASP A 49 3.98 -4.47 14.33
C ASP A 49 3.92 -4.67 12.80
N GLY A 50 4.84 -5.49 12.27
CA GLY A 50 4.98 -5.75 10.84
C GLY A 50 5.51 -4.54 10.07
N PHE A 51 5.35 -4.56 8.74
CA PHE A 51 5.65 -3.44 7.87
C PHE A 51 4.41 -2.98 7.10
N ASN A 52 4.43 -1.72 6.66
CA ASN A 52 3.32 -1.09 5.95
C ASN A 52 3.35 -1.47 4.47
N VAL A 53 2.22 -1.92 3.93
CA VAL A 53 2.04 -2.22 2.51
C VAL A 53 0.95 -1.32 1.96
N VAL A 54 1.22 -0.65 0.84
CA VAL A 54 0.33 0.35 0.26
C VAL A 54 0.23 0.13 -1.24
N ASN A 55 -0.98 -0.04 -1.77
CA ASN A 55 -1.21 0.00 -3.20
C ASN A 55 -1.18 1.44 -3.70
N THR A 56 -0.48 1.71 -4.80
CA THR A 56 -0.35 3.06 -5.39
C THR A 56 -1.52 3.46 -6.28
N GLY A 57 -2.45 2.55 -6.57
CA GLY A 57 -3.54 2.76 -7.52
C GLY A 57 -3.06 2.74 -8.97
N ALA A 58 -3.78 3.44 -9.84
CA ALA A 58 -3.45 3.59 -11.26
C ALA A 58 -4.03 4.87 -11.89
N ILE A 59 -3.45 5.26 -13.03
CA ILE A 59 -3.78 6.49 -13.77
C ILE A 59 -4.66 6.23 -15.02
N GLN A 60 -4.86 4.97 -15.42
CA GLN A 60 -5.55 4.63 -16.67
C GLN A 60 -6.73 3.67 -16.48
N THR A 61 -6.45 2.38 -16.31
CA THR A 61 -7.47 1.36 -16.04
C THR A 61 -7.46 1.07 -14.55
N GLY A 62 -8.61 1.11 -13.89
CA GLY A 62 -8.77 0.69 -12.51
C GLY A 62 -9.49 -0.66 -12.43
N TRP A 63 -9.12 -1.48 -11.44
CA TRP A 63 -9.80 -2.73 -11.12
C TRP A 63 -10.38 -2.67 -9.70
N THR A 64 -11.57 -3.23 -9.56
CA THR A 64 -12.24 -3.43 -8.28
C THR A 64 -12.65 -4.89 -8.11
N ASP A 65 -12.85 -5.32 -6.87
CA ASP A 65 -13.48 -6.61 -6.56
C ASP A 65 -14.87 -6.69 -7.22
N ASN A 66 -15.17 -7.84 -7.79
CA ASN A 66 -16.48 -8.16 -8.36
C ASN A 66 -17.44 -8.81 -7.35
N GLY A 67 -17.01 -9.00 -6.09
CA GLY A 67 -17.79 -9.57 -4.98
C GLY A 67 -17.85 -11.10 -4.99
N THR A 68 -17.16 -11.75 -5.92
CA THR A 68 -17.07 -13.22 -6.07
C THR A 68 -15.62 -13.72 -6.05
N GLY A 69 -14.68 -12.85 -5.66
CA GLY A 69 -13.24 -13.16 -5.62
C GLY A 69 -12.52 -12.95 -6.95
N GLY A 70 -13.16 -12.30 -7.92
CA GLY A 70 -12.53 -11.87 -9.17
C GLY A 70 -12.50 -10.34 -9.31
N GLU A 71 -12.05 -9.86 -10.45
CA GLU A 71 -11.87 -8.43 -10.71
C GLU A 71 -12.86 -7.94 -11.77
N SER A 72 -13.23 -6.67 -11.68
CA SER A 72 -14.02 -5.96 -12.70
C SER A 72 -13.45 -4.56 -12.94
N VAL A 73 -13.59 -4.05 -14.16
CA VAL A 73 -13.09 -2.71 -14.52
C VAL A 73 -13.92 -1.65 -13.82
N VAL A 74 -13.26 -0.66 -13.22
CA VAL A 74 -13.93 0.54 -12.70
C VAL A 74 -14.47 1.37 -13.88
N PRO A 75 -15.79 1.60 -13.98
CA PRO A 75 -16.34 2.33 -15.12
C PRO A 75 -15.90 3.79 -15.18
N GLY A 76 -15.75 4.31 -16.41
CA GLY A 76 -15.38 5.70 -16.67
C GLY A 76 -13.86 5.91 -16.71
N GLY A 77 -13.44 7.16 -16.54
CA GLY A 77 -12.02 7.46 -16.39
C GLY A 77 -11.54 7.12 -14.99
N PHE A 78 -10.37 6.48 -14.90
CA PHE A 78 -9.75 6.11 -13.63
C PHE A 78 -8.41 6.82 -13.49
N ASN A 79 -8.29 7.69 -12.49
CA ASN A 79 -7.07 8.45 -12.25
C ASN A 79 -6.88 8.67 -10.74
N GLN A 80 -6.29 7.68 -10.09
CA GLN A 80 -6.09 7.67 -8.64
C GLN A 80 -4.60 7.50 -8.30
N GLY A 81 -4.20 8.06 -7.17
CA GLY A 81 -2.86 7.86 -6.64
C GLY A 81 -2.70 8.41 -5.23
N LEU A 82 -1.45 8.56 -4.80
CA LEU A 82 -1.11 8.89 -3.42
C LEU A 82 -0.38 10.24 -3.31
N GLN A 83 -0.70 10.99 -2.27
CA GLN A 83 0.21 11.99 -1.69
C GLN A 83 0.78 11.43 -0.39
N VAL A 84 2.11 11.43 -0.27
CA VAL A 84 2.83 10.91 0.89
C VAL A 84 3.58 12.04 1.59
N GLU A 85 3.28 12.25 2.86
CA GLU A 85 3.89 13.26 3.72
C GLU A 85 4.74 12.58 4.79
N VAL A 86 6.05 12.71 4.68
CA VAL A 86 7.01 12.12 5.63
C VAL A 86 7.40 13.16 6.65
N GLY A 87 7.03 12.94 7.91
CA GLY A 87 7.43 13.78 9.04
C GLY A 87 8.28 13.02 10.05
N ALA A 88 8.91 13.74 10.98
CA ALA A 88 9.81 13.17 11.98
C ALA A 88 9.18 12.13 12.92
N LYS A 89 7.85 12.17 13.10
CA LYS A 89 7.11 11.29 14.02
C LYS A 89 6.07 10.40 13.33
N SER A 90 5.76 10.68 12.07
CA SER A 90 4.71 9.96 11.37
C SER A 90 4.81 10.16 9.86
N VAL A 91 4.37 9.15 9.12
CA VAL A 91 4.08 9.26 7.69
C VAL A 91 2.57 9.34 7.50
N THR A 92 2.09 10.34 6.77
CA THR A 92 0.68 10.44 6.36
C THR A 92 0.56 10.12 4.89
N ILE A 93 -0.28 9.14 4.55
CA ILE A 93 -0.54 8.70 3.18
C ILE A 93 -1.99 9.05 2.85
N LYS A 94 -2.21 9.81 1.79
CA LYS A 94 -3.51 10.29 1.35
C LYS A 94 -3.81 9.77 -0.05
N ALA A 95 -4.88 9.02 -0.22
CA ALA A 95 -5.39 8.60 -1.51
C ALA A 95 -6.19 9.74 -2.15
N ARG A 96 -5.96 9.98 -3.45
CA ARG A 96 -6.59 11.05 -4.21
C ARG A 96 -7.14 10.52 -5.53
N ASP A 97 -8.34 10.95 -5.87
CA ASP A 97 -8.88 10.86 -7.22
C ASP A 97 -8.56 12.17 -7.95
N PHE A 98 -7.63 12.12 -8.89
CA PHE A 98 -7.19 13.29 -9.65
C PHE A 98 -8.22 13.73 -10.69
N GLN A 99 -9.04 12.80 -11.20
CA GLN A 99 -10.08 13.13 -12.16
C GLN A 99 -11.23 13.87 -11.48
N ARG A 100 -11.69 13.38 -10.33
CA ARG A 100 -12.71 14.04 -9.50
C ARG A 100 -12.15 15.23 -8.71
N LYS A 101 -10.83 15.34 -8.60
CA LYS A 101 -10.10 16.34 -7.81
C LYS A 101 -10.40 16.25 -6.31
N GLU A 102 -10.63 15.04 -5.82
CA GLU A 102 -11.12 14.76 -4.47
C GLU A 102 -10.13 13.92 -3.65
N TRP A 103 -10.06 14.19 -2.36
CA TRP A 103 -9.39 13.33 -1.39
C TRP A 103 -10.31 12.16 -1.04
N MET A 104 -9.78 10.94 -1.04
CA MET A 104 -10.57 9.72 -0.81
C MET A 104 -10.42 9.21 0.61
N LYS A 105 -9.19 8.81 0.98
CA LYS A 105 -8.87 8.19 2.27
C LYS A 105 -7.51 8.66 2.74
N GLN A 106 -7.27 8.51 4.04
CA GLN A 106 -5.99 8.83 4.67
C GLN A 106 -5.64 7.77 5.71
N VAL A 107 -4.36 7.41 5.77
CA VAL A 107 -3.77 6.73 6.92
C VAL A 107 -2.61 7.55 7.46
N ARG A 108 -2.50 7.62 8.79
CA ARG A 108 -1.34 8.19 9.49
C ARG A 108 -0.66 7.09 10.27
N VAL A 109 0.59 6.81 9.92
CA VAL A 109 1.42 5.77 10.54
C VAL A 109 2.44 6.45 11.46
N PRO A 110 2.35 6.26 12.79
CA PRO A 110 3.39 6.69 13.71
C PRO A 110 4.71 5.96 13.42
N LEU A 111 5.84 6.68 13.53
CA LEU A 111 7.17 6.08 13.40
C LEU A 111 7.70 5.66 14.77
N SER A 112 8.35 4.51 14.81
CA SER A 112 9.02 3.98 16.00
C SER A 112 10.28 4.77 16.36
N THR A 113 10.94 5.35 15.35
CA THR A 113 12.16 6.14 15.52
C THR A 113 11.83 7.61 15.72
N GLN A 114 12.17 8.15 16.89
CA GLN A 114 12.19 9.60 17.10
C GLN A 114 13.54 10.14 16.61
N TRP A 115 13.53 10.95 15.55
CA TRP A 115 14.73 11.67 15.11
C TRP A 115 15.00 12.77 16.14
N SER A 116 16.08 12.60 16.93
CA SER A 116 16.60 13.59 17.88
C SER A 116 17.52 14.60 17.20
#